data_AF-A0A7V0P871-F1
#
_entry.id   AF-A0A7V0P871-F1
#
_cell.length_a   1.000
_cell.length_b   1.000
_cell.length_c   1.000
_cell.angle_alpha   90.00
_cell.angle_beta   90.00
_cell.angle_gamma   90.00
#
_symmetry.space_group_name_H-M   'P 1'
#
loop_
_entity.id
_entity.type
_entity.pdbx_description
1 polymer ?
#
loop_
_entity_poly.entity_id
_entity_poly.type
_entity_poly.pdbx_seq_one_letter_code
_entity_poly.pdbx_strand_id
1 'polypeptide(L)'
;REIYKEEYKQSIIDELNIIYVAFTRAQYELYAFLPCGKRKKNIAVDLIPPEYWERGNKRIYSRKKKKADEVIFISPCEYKNWFEFLEDESVPRDILKSRQEIERGNILHFILSFISDLSVQEKSQVLEIACNQLKFQYRHISQLNEYKQLIDRIVDDNAFRRFFYLDGGRVYQEKEIVDSQGLTKRIDRLIIKDNEVWVVEYKTGIPLPEYRDQVKEYMDIIKGIYPGYKVRGYILYLDTKIVEEIDG
;
A
#
# COMPACT_ATOMS: atom_id res chain seq x y z
N ARG A 1 9.53 13.67 -40.26
CA ARG A 1 10.33 12.49 -40.70
C ARG A 1 10.76 11.62 -39.52
N GLU A 2 11.14 12.20 -38.36
CA GLU A 2 11.42 11.44 -37.13
C GLU A 2 10.20 10.76 -36.53
N ILE A 3 9.07 11.48 -36.42
CA ILE A 3 7.82 10.92 -35.86
C ILE A 3 7.39 9.63 -36.59
N TYR A 4 7.42 9.65 -37.94
CA TYR A 4 7.14 8.47 -38.75
C TYR A 4 8.13 7.31 -38.56
N LYS A 5 9.40 7.61 -38.27
CA LYS A 5 10.40 6.57 -37.98
C LYS A 5 10.15 5.96 -36.60
N GLU A 6 9.73 6.77 -35.64
CA GLU A 6 9.46 6.32 -34.28
C GLU A 6 8.19 5.47 -34.21
N GLU A 7 7.11 5.87 -34.88
CA GLU A 7 5.90 5.06 -35.01
C GLU A 7 6.18 3.72 -35.72
N TYR A 8 7.03 3.73 -36.75
CA TYR A 8 7.42 2.50 -37.44
C TYR A 8 8.23 1.56 -36.54
N LYS A 9 9.17 2.08 -35.74
CA LYS A 9 9.91 1.26 -34.76
C LYS A 9 8.97 0.67 -33.71
N GLN A 10 8.06 1.47 -33.17
CA GLN A 10 7.12 1.01 -32.14
C GLN A 10 6.23 -0.10 -32.68
N SER A 11 5.72 0.05 -33.90
CA SER A 11 4.93 -0.99 -34.57
C SER A 11 5.71 -2.31 -34.76
N ILE A 12 7.02 -2.26 -35.00
CA ILE A 12 7.85 -3.47 -35.09
C ILE A 12 8.04 -4.11 -33.72
N ILE A 13 8.27 -3.31 -32.68
CA ILE A 13 8.44 -3.80 -31.30
C ILE A 13 7.16 -4.51 -30.83
N ASP A 14 6.00 -3.95 -31.13
CA ASP A 14 4.71 -4.54 -30.76
C ASP A 14 4.49 -5.90 -31.46
N GLU A 15 4.81 -6.01 -32.75
CA GLU A 15 4.75 -7.28 -33.49
C GLU A 15 5.75 -8.31 -32.96
N LEU A 16 6.97 -7.90 -32.61
CA LEU A 16 7.96 -8.77 -31.96
C LEU A 16 7.46 -9.31 -30.63
N ASN A 17 6.80 -8.48 -29.82
CA ASN A 17 6.24 -8.89 -28.54
C ASN A 17 5.12 -9.92 -28.73
N ILE A 18 4.25 -9.73 -29.72
CA ILE A 18 3.18 -10.69 -30.07
C ILE A 18 3.79 -12.04 -30.47
N ILE A 19 4.80 -12.04 -31.35
CA ILE A 19 5.49 -13.26 -31.78
C ILE A 19 6.18 -13.95 -30.60
N TYR A 20 6.95 -13.21 -29.80
CA TYR A 20 7.63 -13.75 -28.62
C TYR A 20 6.66 -14.44 -27.66
N VAL A 21 5.53 -13.78 -27.36
CA VAL A 21 4.47 -14.31 -26.50
C VAL A 21 3.84 -15.58 -27.08
N ALA A 22 3.54 -15.57 -28.38
CA ALA A 22 2.92 -16.73 -29.03
C ALA A 22 3.86 -17.94 -29.04
N PHE A 23 5.14 -17.74 -29.33
CA PHE A 23 6.14 -18.80 -29.41
C PHE A 23 6.52 -19.37 -28.04
N THR A 24 6.49 -18.57 -26.98
CA THR A 24 6.82 -19.02 -25.62
C THR A 24 5.65 -19.66 -24.88
N ARG A 25 4.39 -19.34 -25.25
CA ARG A 25 3.19 -19.94 -24.64
C ARG A 25 2.77 -21.25 -25.28
N ALA A 26 3.14 -21.49 -26.54
CA ALA A 26 2.78 -22.72 -27.24
C ALA A 26 3.53 -23.93 -26.63
N GLN A 27 2.79 -24.89 -26.07
CA GLN A 27 3.39 -26.05 -25.41
C GLN A 27 3.68 -27.21 -26.37
N TYR A 28 2.89 -27.37 -27.43
CA TYR A 28 2.98 -28.50 -28.37
C TYR A 28 3.03 -28.07 -29.83
N GLU A 29 2.16 -27.14 -30.22
CA GLU A 29 2.09 -26.57 -31.58
C GLU A 29 1.51 -25.14 -31.53
N LEU A 30 1.90 -24.32 -32.50
CA LEU A 30 1.37 -22.97 -32.73
C LEU A 30 0.81 -22.92 -34.16
N TYR A 31 -0.48 -22.61 -34.31
CA TYR A 31 -1.07 -22.31 -35.62
C TYR A 31 -1.15 -20.80 -35.81
N ALA A 32 -0.29 -20.26 -36.68
CA ALA A 32 -0.28 -18.84 -37.02
C ALA A 32 -1.01 -18.58 -38.34
N PHE A 33 -2.07 -17.78 -38.30
CA PHE A 33 -2.75 -17.27 -39.49
C PHE A 33 -2.20 -15.89 -39.83
N LEU A 34 -1.28 -15.84 -40.80
CA LEU A 34 -0.67 -14.59 -41.24
C LEU A 34 -1.31 -14.13 -42.56
N PRO A 35 -2.24 -13.16 -42.54
CA PRO A 35 -2.88 -12.69 -43.77
C PRO A 35 -1.90 -11.89 -44.63
N CYS A 36 -1.58 -12.39 -45.83
CA CYS A 36 -0.82 -11.66 -46.84
C CYS A 36 -1.78 -10.86 -47.74
N GLY A 37 -2.11 -9.63 -47.36
CA GLY A 37 -2.92 -8.74 -48.19
C GLY A 37 -2.11 -8.05 -49.29
N LYS A 38 -2.69 -7.81 -50.47
CA LYS A 38 -2.03 -7.11 -51.60
C LYS A 38 -1.58 -5.66 -51.31
N ARG A 39 -2.12 -5.02 -50.26
CA ARG A 39 -1.89 -3.59 -49.96
C ARG A 39 -1.02 -3.33 -48.72
N LYS A 40 -0.91 -4.27 -47.80
CA LYS A 40 -0.10 -4.13 -46.57
C LYS A 40 0.51 -5.49 -46.23
N LYS A 41 1.83 -5.57 -46.35
CA LYS A 41 2.58 -6.78 -45.98
C LYS A 41 2.54 -6.90 -44.45
N ASN A 42 2.15 -8.05 -43.94
CA ASN A 42 2.20 -8.30 -42.51
C ASN A 42 3.67 -8.46 -42.10
N ILE A 43 4.16 -7.55 -41.25
CA ILE A 43 5.57 -7.51 -40.82
C ILE A 43 5.96 -8.81 -40.11
N ALA A 44 5.02 -9.46 -39.41
CA ALA A 44 5.26 -10.73 -38.75
C ALA A 44 5.70 -11.85 -39.71
N VAL A 45 5.34 -11.77 -40.99
CA VAL A 45 5.79 -12.71 -42.02
C VAL A 45 7.30 -12.58 -42.26
N ASP A 46 7.84 -11.36 -42.22
CA ASP A 46 9.27 -11.12 -42.42
C ASP A 46 10.10 -11.43 -41.18
N LEU A 47 9.46 -11.52 -40.01
CA LEU A 47 10.11 -11.84 -38.74
C LEU A 47 10.30 -13.36 -38.52
N ILE A 48 9.60 -14.21 -39.29
CA ILE A 48 9.72 -15.66 -39.20
C ILE A 48 10.42 -16.16 -40.47
N PRO A 49 11.67 -16.66 -40.36
CA PRO A 49 12.41 -17.12 -41.53
C PRO A 49 11.67 -18.24 -42.29
N PRO A 50 11.64 -18.22 -43.65
CA PRO A 50 10.88 -19.19 -44.46
C PRO A 50 11.24 -20.66 -44.21
N GLU A 51 12.46 -20.94 -43.76
CA GLU A 51 12.93 -22.27 -43.39
C GLU A 51 12.15 -22.91 -42.23
N TYR A 52 11.44 -22.11 -41.44
CA TYR A 52 10.59 -22.59 -40.34
C TYR A 52 9.11 -22.74 -40.74
N TRP A 53 8.76 -22.50 -42.01
CA TRP A 53 7.38 -22.57 -42.46
C TRP A 53 7.03 -24.00 -42.89
N GLU A 54 6.22 -24.71 -42.10
CA GLU A 54 5.60 -25.98 -42.49
C GLU A 54 4.11 -25.77 -42.83
N ARG A 55 3.62 -26.36 -43.94
CA ARG A 55 2.21 -26.26 -44.36
C ARG A 55 1.56 -27.65 -44.37
N GLY A 56 0.74 -27.94 -43.34
CA GLY A 56 0.08 -29.25 -43.11
C GLY A 56 1.05 -30.30 -42.56
N ASN A 57 0.72 -31.30 -41.74
CA ASN A 57 -0.53 -31.89 -41.25
C ASN A 57 -0.61 -31.79 -39.71
N LYS A 58 -1.82 -31.89 -39.15
CA LYS A 58 -2.06 -31.94 -37.69
C LYS A 58 -1.25 -33.08 -37.07
N ARG A 59 -0.29 -32.76 -36.21
CA ARG A 59 0.48 -33.79 -35.48
C ARG A 59 -0.36 -34.31 -34.32
N ILE A 60 -0.37 -35.63 -34.13
CA ILE A 60 -1.05 -36.26 -32.99
C ILE A 60 -0.06 -36.29 -31.82
N TYR A 61 -0.29 -35.45 -30.82
CA TYR A 61 0.52 -35.43 -29.60
C TYR A 61 -0.05 -36.42 -28.58
N SER A 62 0.79 -37.30 -28.04
CA SER A 62 0.42 -38.07 -26.85
C SER A 62 0.40 -37.10 -25.67
N ARG A 63 -0.80 -36.73 -25.21
CA ARG A 63 -0.96 -35.93 -23.99
C ARG A 63 -0.39 -36.76 -22.84
N LYS A 64 0.81 -36.42 -22.35
CA LYS A 64 1.28 -36.96 -21.08
C LYS A 64 0.17 -36.68 -20.07
N LYS A 65 -0.37 -37.71 -19.41
CA LYS A 65 -1.30 -37.52 -18.29
C LYS A 65 -0.64 -36.49 -17.39
N LYS A 66 -1.33 -35.36 -17.17
CA LYS A 66 -0.91 -34.39 -16.17
C LYS A 66 -0.67 -35.22 -14.90
N LYS A 67 0.56 -35.24 -14.37
CA LYS A 67 0.73 -35.72 -12.98
C LYS A 67 -0.31 -34.96 -12.18
N ALA A 68 -1.07 -35.65 -11.34
CA ALA A 68 -2.00 -35.00 -10.43
C ALA A 68 -1.25 -33.81 -9.84
N ASP A 69 -1.76 -32.59 -10.07
CA ASP A 69 -1.09 -31.38 -9.64
C ASP A 69 -0.80 -31.62 -8.14
N GLU A 70 0.47 -31.76 -7.76
CA GLU A 70 0.82 -31.73 -6.35
C GLU A 70 0.30 -30.39 -5.88
N VAL A 71 -0.74 -30.41 -5.04
CA VAL A 71 -1.29 -29.21 -4.47
C VAL A 71 -0.21 -28.68 -3.55
N ILE A 72 0.67 -27.86 -4.12
CA ILE A 72 1.60 -27.07 -3.36
C ILE A 72 0.71 -26.09 -2.62
N PHE A 73 0.51 -26.35 -1.33
CA PHE A 73 -0.11 -25.41 -0.43
C PHE A 73 0.89 -24.26 -0.29
N ILE A 74 0.80 -23.31 -1.22
CA ILE A 74 1.50 -22.05 -1.09
C ILE A 74 0.82 -21.37 0.08
N SER A 75 1.56 -21.10 1.15
CA SER A 75 1.06 -20.19 2.18
C SER A 75 0.54 -18.94 1.47
N PRO A 76 -0.60 -18.36 1.90
CA PRO A 76 -1.09 -17.10 1.35
C PRO A 76 0.11 -16.17 1.21
N CYS A 77 0.29 -15.60 0.01
CA CYS A 77 1.31 -14.59 -0.18
C CYS A 77 1.09 -13.56 0.93
N GLU A 78 2.04 -13.45 1.87
CA GLU A 78 2.03 -12.38 2.83
C GLU A 78 1.98 -11.12 1.99
N TYR A 79 0.83 -10.46 2.02
CA TYR A 79 0.64 -9.20 1.34
C TYR A 79 1.65 -8.28 1.97
N LYS A 80 2.83 -8.15 1.34
CA LYS A 80 3.72 -7.04 1.63
C LYS A 80 2.85 -5.84 1.42
N ASN A 81 2.57 -5.16 2.52
CA ASN A 81 1.60 -4.10 2.55
C ASN A 81 2.13 -3.01 1.61
N TRP A 82 1.77 -3.07 0.32
CA TRP A 82 2.12 -2.06 -0.66
C TRP A 82 1.57 -0.69 -0.24
N PHE A 83 0.71 -0.65 0.80
CA PHE A 83 0.36 0.56 1.52
C PHE A 83 1.55 1.30 2.15
N GLU A 84 2.66 0.64 2.50
CA GLU A 84 3.91 1.35 2.84
C GLU A 84 4.41 2.22 1.68
N PHE A 85 4.01 1.91 0.44
CA PHE A 85 4.27 2.73 -0.75
C PHE A 85 3.10 3.68 -1.08
N LEU A 86 1.92 3.54 -0.48
CA LEU A 86 0.78 4.44 -0.67
C LEU A 86 0.75 5.61 0.32
N GLU A 87 1.43 5.48 1.48
CA GLU A 87 1.71 6.63 2.37
C GLU A 87 2.54 7.73 1.66
N ASP A 88 3.02 7.46 0.45
CA ASP A 88 3.82 8.36 -0.39
C ASP A 88 2.96 9.38 -1.18
N GLU A 89 1.67 9.54 -0.86
CA GLU A 89 0.89 10.67 -1.40
C GLU A 89 1.32 12.00 -0.77
N SER A 90 2.31 12.60 -1.42
CA SER A 90 2.82 13.98 -1.27
C SER A 90 3.83 14.24 -0.16
N VAL A 91 4.87 13.41 -0.02
CA VAL A 91 6.06 13.82 0.74
C VAL A 91 6.90 14.78 -0.13
N PRO A 92 7.08 16.07 0.23
CA PRO A 92 7.96 16.97 -0.50
C PRO A 92 9.36 16.37 -0.63
N ARG A 93 9.99 16.56 -1.80
CA ARG A 93 11.27 15.94 -2.18
C ARG A 93 12.42 16.23 -1.20
N ASP A 94 12.27 17.24 -0.33
CA ASP A 94 13.22 17.59 0.73
C ASP A 94 13.15 16.68 1.97
N ILE A 95 12.04 16.00 2.24
CA ILE A 95 11.89 15.04 3.36
C ILE A 95 12.49 13.67 3.01
N LEU A 96 12.59 13.35 1.72
CA LEU A 96 13.33 12.16 1.21
C LEU A 96 14.82 12.16 1.57
N LYS A 97 15.35 13.23 2.18
CA LYS A 97 16.77 13.34 2.58
C LYS A 97 17.15 12.47 3.76
N SER A 98 16.20 11.91 4.52
CA SER A 98 16.51 10.97 5.61
C SER A 98 15.62 9.72 5.57
N ARG A 99 16.09 8.68 4.87
CA ARG A 99 15.46 7.35 4.89
C ARG A 99 15.23 6.82 6.31
N GLN A 100 16.10 7.20 7.25
CA GLN A 100 16.00 6.80 8.66
C GLN A 100 14.83 7.48 9.37
N GLU A 101 14.51 8.74 9.06
CA GLU A 101 13.37 9.43 9.67
C GLU A 101 12.04 8.88 9.16
N ILE A 102 11.97 8.55 7.86
CA ILE A 102 10.80 7.89 7.26
C ILE A 102 10.60 6.50 7.88
N GLU A 103 11.66 5.68 7.91
CA GLU A 103 11.59 4.34 8.51
C GLU A 103 11.19 4.41 10.00
N ARG A 104 11.75 5.36 10.75
CA ARG A 104 11.39 5.61 12.14
C ARG A 104 9.91 6.00 12.28
N GLY A 105 9.40 6.88 11.42
CA GLY A 105 7.98 7.25 11.38
C GLY A 105 7.11 6.02 11.18
N ASN A 106 7.39 5.23 10.14
CA ASN A 106 6.64 4.02 9.82
C ASN A 106 6.65 3.00 10.96
N ILE A 107 7.79 2.83 11.64
CA ILE A 107 7.89 1.98 12.83
C ILE A 107 6.98 2.48 13.96
N LEU A 108 6.92 3.79 14.19
CA LEU A 108 6.07 4.38 15.23
C LEU A 108 4.58 4.20 14.90
N HIS A 109 4.14 4.51 13.68
CA HIS A 109 2.76 4.24 13.24
C HIS A 109 2.43 2.76 13.38
N PHE A 110 3.32 1.88 12.92
CA PHE A 110 3.14 0.44 13.04
C PHE A 110 2.92 0.01 14.49
N ILE A 111 3.76 0.44 15.45
CA ILE A 111 3.56 0.06 16.85
C ILE A 111 2.25 0.64 17.40
N LEU A 112 1.96 1.92 17.09
CA LEU A 112 0.74 2.59 17.57
C LEU A 112 -0.54 1.95 17.03
N SER A 113 -0.49 1.29 15.85
CA SER A 113 -1.61 0.56 15.27
C SER A 113 -2.11 -0.61 16.13
N PHE A 114 -1.25 -1.19 16.97
CA PHE A 114 -1.63 -2.27 17.90
C PHE A 114 -2.24 -1.75 19.19
N ILE A 115 -2.03 -0.47 19.51
CA ILE A 115 -2.44 0.11 20.77
C ILE A 115 -3.86 0.62 20.62
N SER A 116 -4.83 -0.06 21.22
CA SER A 116 -6.22 0.42 21.19
C SER A 116 -6.52 1.33 22.38
N ASP A 117 -7.38 0.90 23.30
CA ASP A 117 -7.68 1.56 24.56
C ASP A 117 -6.94 0.85 25.72
N LEU A 118 -5.95 1.54 26.27
CA LEU A 118 -5.12 1.07 27.39
C LEU A 118 -5.84 1.17 28.74
N SER A 119 -7.06 1.72 28.80
CA SER A 119 -7.92 1.60 29.98
C SER A 119 -8.48 0.17 30.14
N VAL A 120 -8.60 -0.59 29.04
CA VAL A 120 -9.16 -1.96 29.04
C VAL A 120 -8.12 -3.02 28.66
N GLN A 121 -7.08 -2.65 27.92
CA GLN A 121 -5.99 -3.54 27.55
C GLN A 121 -4.79 -3.39 28.49
N GLU A 122 -4.12 -4.50 28.78
CA GLU A 122 -2.88 -4.48 29.54
C GLU A 122 -1.73 -3.99 28.64
N LYS A 123 -1.17 -2.82 28.97
CA LYS A 123 -0.15 -2.13 28.17
C LYS A 123 1.06 -3.02 27.87
N SER A 124 1.55 -3.79 28.83
CA SER A 124 2.78 -4.59 28.65
C SER A 124 2.58 -5.71 27.61
N GLN A 125 1.42 -6.37 27.61
CA GLN A 125 1.02 -7.39 26.64
C GLN A 125 0.88 -6.79 25.23
N VAL A 126 0.21 -5.65 25.10
CA VAL A 126 0.03 -4.98 23.79
C VAL A 126 1.38 -4.59 23.18
N LEU A 127 2.27 -4.00 23.98
CA LEU A 127 3.63 -3.65 23.53
C LEU A 127 4.47 -4.89 23.18
N GLU A 128 4.28 -6.00 23.89
CA GLU A 128 4.97 -7.25 23.54
C GLU A 128 4.49 -7.80 22.20
N ILE A 129 3.17 -7.82 21.96
CA ILE A 129 2.60 -8.21 20.67
C ILE A 129 3.13 -7.33 19.55
N ALA A 130 3.08 -6.00 19.71
CA ALA A 130 3.55 -5.05 18.72
C ALA A 130 5.05 -5.24 18.41
N CYS A 131 5.90 -5.37 19.43
CA CYS A 131 7.33 -5.61 19.26
C CYS A 131 7.63 -6.95 18.58
N ASN A 132 6.85 -8.00 18.87
CA ASN A 132 7.01 -9.28 18.20
C ASN A 132 6.63 -9.20 16.72
N GLN A 133 5.54 -8.51 16.38
CA GLN A 133 5.16 -8.27 14.98
C GLN A 133 6.20 -7.41 14.24
N LEU A 134 6.74 -6.40 14.92
CA LEU A 134 7.75 -5.50 14.36
C LEU A 134 9.04 -6.26 13.97
N LYS A 135 9.46 -7.26 14.76
CA LYS A 135 10.59 -8.15 14.42
C LYS A 135 10.38 -8.91 13.12
N PHE A 136 9.15 -9.33 12.83
CA PHE A 136 8.84 -10.07 11.61
C PHE A 136 8.88 -9.17 10.38
N GLN A 137 8.35 -7.95 10.50
CA GLN A 137 8.31 -6.97 9.40
C GLN A 137 9.69 -6.33 9.14
N TYR A 138 10.41 -5.94 10.20
CA TYR A 138 11.71 -5.27 10.12
C TYR A 138 12.83 -6.21 10.58
N ARG A 139 13.25 -7.15 9.71
CA ARG A 139 14.25 -8.19 10.05
C ARG A 139 15.61 -7.68 10.53
N HIS A 140 15.94 -6.41 10.32
CA HIS A 140 17.21 -5.79 10.72
C HIS A 140 17.10 -4.87 11.94
N ILE A 141 15.93 -4.80 12.59
CA ILE A 141 15.73 -3.88 13.71
C ILE A 141 16.51 -4.33 14.95
N SER A 142 17.48 -3.53 15.37
CA SER A 142 18.31 -3.78 16.57
C SER A 142 17.83 -3.01 17.81
N GLN A 143 17.00 -1.99 17.63
CA GLN A 143 16.65 -0.98 18.64
C GLN A 143 15.24 -1.17 19.23
N LEU A 144 14.69 -2.38 19.23
CA LEU A 144 13.32 -2.66 19.70
C LEU A 144 13.04 -2.12 21.10
N ASN A 145 14.02 -2.23 22.00
CA ASN A 145 13.87 -1.76 23.37
C ASN A 145 13.78 -0.24 23.44
N GLU A 146 14.46 0.49 22.55
CA GLU A 146 14.38 1.95 22.46
C GLU A 146 12.99 2.38 21.99
N TYR A 147 12.45 1.72 20.95
CA TYR A 147 11.08 1.97 20.49
C TYR A 147 10.03 1.64 21.55
N LYS A 148 10.20 0.52 22.28
CA LYS A 148 9.32 0.17 23.40
C LYS A 148 9.31 1.27 24.47
N GLN A 149 10.47 1.75 24.89
CA GLN A 149 10.59 2.83 25.87
C GLN A 149 10.08 4.18 25.34
N LEU A 150 10.24 4.45 24.04
CA LEU A 150 9.72 5.66 23.41
C LEU A 150 8.19 5.65 23.42
N ILE A 151 7.57 4.55 22.97
CA ILE A 151 6.12 4.40 22.95
C ILE A 151 5.54 4.44 24.36
N ASP A 152 6.19 3.77 25.33
CA ASP A 152 5.79 3.82 26.74
C ASP A 152 5.73 5.26 27.27
N ARG A 153 6.73 6.09 26.92
CA ARG A 153 6.75 7.52 27.25
C ARG A 153 5.73 8.36 26.48
N ILE A 154 5.37 7.96 25.26
CA ILE A 154 4.38 8.66 24.42
C ILE A 154 2.98 8.42 24.97
N VAL A 155 2.60 7.17 25.21
CA VAL A 155 1.22 6.84 25.63
C VAL A 155 0.89 7.33 27.03
N ASP A 156 1.89 7.44 27.91
CA ASP A 156 1.74 7.96 29.27
C ASP A 156 2.04 9.46 29.39
N ASP A 157 2.42 10.14 28.30
CA ASP A 157 2.62 11.58 28.33
C ASP A 157 1.30 12.31 28.65
N ASN A 158 1.34 13.32 29.53
CA ASN A 158 0.15 14.06 29.94
C ASN A 158 -0.61 14.69 28.76
N ALA A 159 0.10 15.11 27.71
CA ALA A 159 -0.54 15.69 26.52
C ALA A 159 -1.28 14.63 25.69
N PHE A 160 -0.76 13.40 25.67
CA PHE A 160 -1.24 12.33 24.78
C PHE A 160 -2.13 11.30 25.46
N ARG A 161 -2.07 11.18 26.78
CA ARG A 161 -2.74 10.15 27.57
C ARG A 161 -4.22 10.00 27.23
N ARG A 162 -4.92 11.11 27.00
CA ARG A 162 -6.37 11.13 26.67
C ARG A 162 -6.75 10.44 25.34
N PHE A 163 -5.78 10.18 24.46
CA PHE A 163 -6.00 9.49 23.19
C PHE A 163 -5.75 7.97 23.27
N PHE A 164 -5.09 7.52 24.34
CA PHE A 164 -4.73 6.12 24.57
C PHE A 164 -5.46 5.48 25.75
N TYR A 165 -5.88 6.27 26.74
CA TYR A 165 -6.68 5.85 27.88
C TYR A 165 -8.03 6.54 27.82
N LEU A 166 -9.04 5.81 27.38
CA LEU A 166 -10.37 6.37 27.17
C LEU A 166 -11.24 6.20 28.42
N ASP A 167 -12.09 7.20 28.66
CA ASP A 167 -13.17 7.16 29.64
C ASP A 167 -14.49 6.91 28.92
N GLY A 168 -14.56 5.75 28.24
CA GLY A 168 -15.70 5.35 27.40
C GLY A 168 -15.56 5.72 25.91
N GLY A 169 -16.44 5.09 25.11
CA GLY A 169 -16.44 5.17 23.66
C GLY A 169 -15.79 3.96 22.99
N ARG A 170 -15.43 4.13 21.71
CA ARG A 170 -14.74 3.11 20.89
C ARG A 170 -13.57 3.76 20.17
N VAL A 171 -12.51 3.00 19.94
CA VAL A 171 -11.35 3.46 19.17
C VAL A 171 -11.03 2.48 18.06
N TYR A 172 -10.74 3.04 16.89
CA TYR A 172 -10.25 2.32 15.73
C TYR A 172 -8.86 2.85 15.41
N GLN A 173 -7.92 1.94 15.24
CA GLN A 173 -6.58 2.24 14.74
C GLN A 173 -6.61 2.01 13.23
N GLU A 174 -5.81 2.78 12.48
CA GLU A 174 -5.59 2.53 11.05
C GLU A 174 -6.89 2.42 10.25
N LYS A 175 -7.83 3.33 10.54
CA LYS A 175 -9.21 3.24 10.05
C LYS A 175 -9.29 3.75 8.62
N GLU A 176 -9.55 2.83 7.70
CA GLU A 176 -9.88 3.18 6.31
C GLU A 176 -11.28 3.80 6.21
N ILE A 177 -11.34 4.88 5.44
CA ILE A 177 -12.54 5.64 5.08
C ILE A 177 -12.50 5.93 3.57
N VAL A 178 -13.65 6.22 2.98
CA VAL A 178 -13.76 6.52 1.55
C VAL A 178 -14.36 7.91 1.40
N ASP A 179 -13.73 8.74 0.59
CA ASP A 179 -14.21 10.08 0.30
C ASP A 179 -15.39 10.08 -0.70
N SER A 180 -15.91 11.27 -1.01
CA SER A 180 -17.02 11.42 -1.97
C SER A 180 -16.67 11.02 -3.42
N GLN A 181 -15.39 10.91 -3.75
CA GLN A 181 -14.87 10.55 -5.07
C GLN A 181 -14.51 9.06 -5.18
N GLY A 182 -14.63 8.29 -4.09
CA GLY A 182 -14.27 6.89 -4.04
C GLY A 182 -12.80 6.63 -3.73
N LEU A 183 -12.03 7.66 -3.33
CA LEU A 183 -10.65 7.50 -2.89
C LEU A 183 -10.62 7.03 -1.45
N THR A 184 -9.81 6.00 -1.18
CA THR A 184 -9.59 5.50 0.17
C THR A 184 -8.57 6.38 0.88
N LYS A 185 -8.93 6.81 2.09
CA LYS A 185 -8.05 7.50 3.04
C LYS A 185 -7.94 6.68 4.32
N ARG A 186 -6.90 6.92 5.11
CA ARG A 186 -6.64 6.16 6.34
C ARG A 186 -6.31 7.10 7.49
N ILE A 187 -7.08 6.97 8.57
CA ILE A 187 -6.91 7.74 9.79
C ILE A 187 -6.11 6.87 10.77
N ASP A 188 -5.00 7.38 11.30
CA ASP A 188 -4.17 6.64 12.27
C ASP A 188 -4.97 6.20 13.50
N ARG A 189 -5.77 7.12 14.06
CA ARG A 189 -6.66 6.83 15.18
C ARG A 189 -7.98 7.60 15.09
N LEU A 190 -9.09 6.86 15.16
CA LEU A 190 -10.45 7.39 15.22
C LEU A 190 -11.11 7.01 16.54
N ILE A 191 -11.44 8.00 17.37
CA ILE A 191 -12.10 7.80 18.66
C ILE A 191 -13.55 8.28 18.54
N ILE A 192 -14.50 7.39 18.83
CA ILE A 192 -15.93 7.67 18.78
C ILE A 192 -16.47 7.66 20.20
N LYS A 193 -16.94 8.82 20.66
CA LYS A 193 -17.62 9.01 21.95
C LYS A 193 -19.12 9.23 21.70
N ASP A 194 -19.89 9.47 22.76
CA ASP A 194 -21.36 9.55 22.65
C ASP A 194 -21.85 10.66 21.70
N ASN A 195 -21.25 11.85 21.77
CA ASN A 195 -21.64 13.02 20.96
C ASN A 195 -20.46 13.68 20.20
N GLU A 196 -19.30 13.04 20.16
CA GLU A 196 -18.15 13.57 19.44
C GLU A 196 -17.29 12.47 18.84
N VAL A 197 -16.63 12.80 17.74
CA VAL A 197 -15.66 11.94 17.05
C VAL A 197 -14.34 12.67 16.96
N TRP A 198 -13.26 12.04 17.41
CA TRP A 198 -11.91 12.59 17.32
C TRP A 198 -11.14 11.87 16.22
N VAL A 199 -10.67 12.65 15.25
CA VAL A 199 -9.74 12.23 14.21
C VAL A 199 -8.34 12.58 14.68
N VAL A 200 -7.46 11.60 14.77
CA VAL A 200 -6.11 11.76 15.31
C VAL A 200 -5.11 11.28 14.26
N GLU A 201 -4.16 12.15 13.94
CA GLU A 201 -3.03 11.90 13.03
C GLU A 201 -1.72 12.01 13.82
N TYR A 202 -0.81 11.05 13.62
CA TYR A 202 0.53 11.07 14.19
C TYR A 202 1.51 11.68 13.20
N LYS A 203 2.41 12.53 13.69
CA LYS A 203 3.51 13.08 12.86
C LYS A 203 4.82 13.05 13.62
N THR A 204 5.88 12.72 12.88
CA THR A 204 7.27 12.79 13.34
C THR A 204 8.03 13.85 12.56
N GLY A 205 9.11 14.36 13.13
CA GLY A 205 9.96 15.36 12.49
C GLY A 205 9.34 16.77 12.48
N ILE A 206 9.59 17.49 11.39
CA ILE A 206 9.24 18.91 11.27
C ILE A 206 7.74 19.06 10.95
N PRO A 207 7.00 19.90 11.69
CA PRO A 207 5.62 20.25 11.35
C PRO A 207 5.49 20.88 9.96
N LEU A 208 4.56 20.37 9.18
CA LEU A 208 4.25 20.87 7.84
C LEU A 208 2.81 21.43 7.78
N PRO A 209 2.58 22.55 7.07
CA PRO A 209 1.24 23.09 6.89
C PRO A 209 0.23 22.08 6.30
N GLU A 210 0.69 21.21 5.41
CA GLU A 210 -0.12 20.22 4.69
C GLU A 210 -0.79 19.20 5.65
N TYR A 211 -0.20 18.95 6.82
CA TYR A 211 -0.80 18.06 7.83
C TYR A 211 -2.15 18.57 8.33
N ARG A 212 -2.34 19.89 8.38
CA ARG A 212 -3.63 20.48 8.74
C ARG A 212 -4.69 20.20 7.70
N ASP A 213 -4.33 20.29 6.42
CA ASP A 213 -5.25 20.05 5.31
C ASP A 213 -5.67 18.59 5.25
N GLN A 214 -4.73 17.66 5.50
CA GLN A 214 -5.01 16.23 5.64
C GLN A 214 -6.05 15.94 6.74
N VAL A 215 -5.85 16.50 7.95
CA VAL A 215 -6.80 16.27 9.06
C VAL A 215 -8.15 16.91 8.77
N LYS A 216 -8.21 18.09 8.13
CA LYS A 216 -9.49 18.70 7.71
C LYS A 216 -10.24 17.84 6.71
N GLU A 217 -9.54 17.28 5.72
CA GLU A 217 -10.13 16.35 4.75
C GLU A 217 -10.77 15.16 5.47
N TYR A 218 -10.06 14.57 6.44
CA TYR A 218 -10.59 13.47 7.24
C TYR A 218 -11.80 13.89 8.07
N MET A 219 -11.75 15.06 8.70
CA MET A 219 -12.89 15.59 9.48
C MET A 219 -14.13 15.75 8.60
N ASP A 220 -13.99 16.26 7.39
CA ASP A 220 -15.13 16.45 6.48
C ASP A 220 -15.74 15.12 6.01
N ILE A 221 -14.92 14.10 5.76
CA ILE A 221 -15.43 12.75 5.47
C ILE A 221 -16.16 12.19 6.70
N ILE A 222 -15.60 12.32 7.89
CA ILE A 222 -16.18 11.81 9.15
C ILE A 222 -17.50 12.52 9.49
N LYS A 223 -17.63 13.82 9.23
CA LYS A 223 -18.91 14.54 9.39
C LYS A 223 -20.03 13.93 8.54
N GLY A 224 -19.70 13.41 7.35
CA GLY A 224 -20.65 12.71 6.48
C GLY A 224 -21.07 11.34 7.03
N ILE A 225 -20.16 10.63 7.70
CA ILE A 225 -20.42 9.30 8.28
C ILE A 225 -21.18 9.39 9.61
N TYR A 226 -20.91 10.41 10.43
CA TYR A 226 -21.51 10.63 11.74
C TYR A 226 -22.29 11.95 11.79
N PRO A 227 -23.44 12.06 11.10
CA PRO A 227 -24.22 13.29 11.09
C PRO A 227 -24.71 13.64 12.51
N GLY A 228 -24.50 14.89 12.91
CA GLY A 228 -24.90 15.41 14.23
C GLY A 228 -23.85 15.23 15.34
N TYR A 229 -22.75 14.52 15.08
CA TYR A 229 -21.63 14.42 16.03
C TYR A 229 -20.72 15.65 15.91
N LYS A 230 -20.16 16.09 17.04
CA LYS A 230 -19.07 17.09 17.00
C LYS A 230 -17.78 16.41 16.56
N VAL A 231 -17.25 16.78 15.39
CA VAL A 231 -15.99 16.23 14.89
C VAL A 231 -14.84 17.14 15.29
N ARG A 232 -13.77 16.58 15.87
CA ARG A 232 -12.55 17.29 16.25
C ARG A 232 -11.33 16.63 15.62
N GLY A 233 -10.41 17.44 15.09
CA GLY A 233 -9.15 16.97 14.54
C GLY A 233 -7.99 17.20 15.50
N TYR A 234 -7.04 16.27 15.55
CA TYR A 234 -5.84 16.38 16.35
C TYR A 234 -4.62 15.90 15.58
N ILE A 235 -3.54 16.67 15.63
CA ILE A 235 -2.22 16.25 15.18
C ILE A 235 -1.34 16.06 16.41
N LEU A 236 -0.77 14.87 16.56
CA LEU A 236 0.14 14.52 17.65
C LEU A 236 1.56 14.51 17.09
N TYR A 237 2.33 15.55 17.43
CA TYR A 237 3.75 15.61 17.08
C TYR A 237 4.56 14.79 18.08
N LEU A 238 4.86 13.54 17.71
CA LEU A 238 5.41 12.53 18.62
C LEU A 238 6.77 12.92 19.22
N ASP A 239 7.57 13.69 18.48
CA ASP A 239 8.91 14.13 18.89
C ASP A 239 8.90 15.29 19.88
N THR A 240 8.01 16.26 19.65
CA THR A 240 7.91 17.47 20.48
C THR A 240 6.90 17.34 21.61
N LYS A 241 6.09 16.28 21.61
CA LYS A 241 5.01 16.03 22.57
C LYS A 241 3.95 17.14 22.57
N ILE A 242 3.74 17.75 21.42
CA ILE A 242 2.76 18.81 21.21
C ILE A 242 1.51 18.18 20.57
N VAL A 243 0.35 18.56 21.11
CA VAL A 243 -0.95 18.31 20.49
C VAL A 243 -1.41 19.59 19.85
N GLU A 244 -1.72 19.51 18.57
CA GLU A 244 -2.39 20.57 17.83
C GLU A 244 -3.84 20.17 17.58
N GLU A 245 -4.78 20.99 18.05
CA GLU A 245 -6.21 20.82 17.77
C GLU A 245 -6.57 21.59 16.51
N ILE A 246 -7.25 20.90 15.59
CA ILE A 246 -7.73 21.46 14.33
C ILE A 246 -9.23 21.67 14.47
N ASP A 247 -9.63 22.94 14.42
CA ASP A 247 -11.03 23.31 14.37
C ASP A 247 -11.62 22.97 13.00
N GLY A 248 -12.85 22.46 13.02
CA GLY A 248 -13.60 22.00 11.84
C GLY A 248 -14.68 22.95 11.37
#